data_AF-A0A1F6PV08-F1
#
_entry.id   AF-A0A1F6PV08-F1
#
_cell.length_a   1.000
_cell.length_b   1.000
_cell.length_c   1.000
_cell.angle_alpha   90.00
_cell.angle_beta   90.00
_cell.angle_gamma   90.00
#
_symmetry.space_group_name_H-M   'P 1'
#
loop_
_entity.id
_entity.type
_entity.pdbx_description
1 polymer ?
#
loop_
_entity_poly.entity_id
_entity_poly.type
_entity_poly.pdbx_seq_one_letter_code
_entity_poly.pdbx_strand_id
1 'polypeptide(L)'
;MISKIKNLIQKFQKPRFIRAGSCKRCGTCCKTITFKIQDKFITSEKGFEELKKRQSKYNHFFISGKDKQGILLFTCKSLGKDNSCKSYILRSLYCRIYPKIKTNLIAAGMETIDGCGFYYKSSIEFKEFLK
;
A
#
# COMPACT_ATOMS: atom_id res chain seq x y z
N MET A 1 -32.62 28.28 -11.82
CA MET A 1 -31.68 27.31 -12.46
C MET A 1 -30.30 27.23 -11.78
N ILE A 2 -30.00 28.03 -10.75
CA ILE A 2 -28.67 28.10 -10.10
C ILE A 2 -28.52 27.12 -8.92
N SER A 3 -29.63 26.64 -8.32
CA SER A 3 -29.58 25.75 -7.13
C SER A 3 -29.22 24.29 -7.45
N LYS A 4 -29.49 23.80 -8.66
CA LYS A 4 -29.19 22.41 -9.06
C LYS A 4 -27.70 22.15 -9.31
N ILE A 5 -26.91 23.19 -9.61
CA ILE A 5 -25.45 23.08 -9.85
C ILE A 5 -24.67 22.95 -8.53
N LYS A 6 -25.12 23.63 -7.45
CA LYS A 6 -24.50 23.54 -6.11
C LYS A 6 -24.49 22.11 -5.55
N ASN A 7 -25.50 21.29 -5.89
CA ASN A 7 -25.62 19.90 -5.42
C ASN A 7 -24.82 18.89 -6.26
N LEU A 8 -24.35 19.25 -7.46
CA LEU A 8 -23.50 18.38 -8.27
C LEU A 8 -22.04 18.43 -7.81
N ILE A 9 -21.62 19.56 -7.23
CA ILE A 9 -20.27 19.80 -6.72
C ILE A 9 -20.05 19.12 -5.35
N GLN A 10 -21.11 18.82 -4.60
CA GLN A 10 -21.04 18.08 -3.32
C GLN A 10 -20.60 16.61 -3.45
N LYS A 11 -20.56 16.05 -4.67
CA LYS A 11 -20.21 14.63 -4.90
C LYS A 11 -18.72 14.33 -4.99
N PHE A 12 -17.84 15.34 -4.95
CA PHE A 12 -16.41 15.17 -4.73
C PHE A 12 -16.07 15.45 -3.26
N GLN A 13 -16.53 14.57 -2.37
CA GLN A 13 -16.07 14.62 -0.98
C GLN A 13 -14.56 14.38 -0.95
N LYS A 14 -13.79 15.40 -0.53
CA LYS A 14 -12.35 15.27 -0.30
C LYS A 14 -12.13 14.08 0.66
N PRO A 15 -11.13 13.22 0.40
CA PRO A 15 -10.88 12.07 1.26
C PRO A 15 -10.52 12.56 2.67
N ARG A 16 -11.29 12.13 3.69
CA ARG A 16 -11.11 12.54 5.10
C ARG A 16 -9.68 12.40 5.62
N PHE A 17 -8.94 11.42 5.10
CA PHE A 17 -7.54 11.21 5.40
C PHE A 17 -6.72 11.22 4.11
N ILE A 18 -5.60 11.93 4.14
CA ILE A 18 -4.65 12.01 3.04
C ILE A 18 -3.33 11.37 3.44
N ARG A 19 -2.73 10.61 2.50
CA ARG A 19 -1.39 10.05 2.67
C ARG A 19 -0.36 11.18 2.54
N ALA A 20 0.48 11.32 3.55
CA ALA A 20 1.58 12.28 3.61
C ALA A 20 2.91 11.56 3.85
N GLY A 21 4.02 12.32 3.81
CA GLY A 21 5.37 11.79 3.99
C GLY A 21 5.95 11.15 2.72
N SER A 22 7.03 10.38 2.89
CA SER A 22 7.78 9.78 1.79
C SER A 22 8.43 8.45 2.18
N CYS A 23 8.80 7.64 1.20
CA CYS A 23 9.51 6.39 1.49
C CYS A 23 10.94 6.69 1.98
N LYS A 24 11.27 6.23 3.20
CA LYS A 24 12.60 6.35 3.82
C LYS A 24 13.66 5.40 3.23
N ARG A 25 13.30 4.56 2.25
CA ARG A 25 14.17 3.51 1.70
C ARG A 25 14.74 2.55 2.77
N CYS A 26 13.99 2.32 3.85
CA CYS A 26 14.41 1.48 4.98
C CYS A 26 14.27 -0.04 4.75
N GLY A 27 13.68 -0.45 3.62
CA GLY A 27 13.56 -1.86 3.22
C GLY A 27 12.51 -2.68 3.97
N THR A 28 11.93 -2.19 5.08
CA THR A 28 10.96 -2.95 5.91
C THR A 28 9.79 -3.51 5.08
N CYS A 29 9.10 -2.69 4.29
CA CYS A 29 7.99 -3.14 3.45
C CYS A 29 8.43 -3.98 2.23
N CYS A 30 9.72 -3.96 1.88
CA CYS A 30 10.27 -4.73 0.77
C CYS A 30 10.71 -6.14 1.19
N LYS A 31 10.98 -6.34 2.49
CA LYS A 31 11.46 -7.59 3.07
C LYS A 31 10.38 -8.66 3.16
N THR A 32 9.21 -8.30 3.70
CA THR A 32 8.15 -9.27 3.98
C THR A 32 6.83 -8.74 3.43
N ILE A 33 6.34 -9.40 2.39
CA ILE A 33 5.13 -9.05 1.68
C ILE A 33 4.24 -10.29 1.61
N THR A 34 2.94 -10.11 1.80
CA THR A 34 1.91 -11.11 1.49
C THR A 34 0.99 -10.56 0.42
N PHE A 35 0.58 -11.39 -0.54
CA PHE A 35 -0.40 -11.01 -1.55
C PHE A 35 -1.75 -11.65 -1.24
N LYS A 36 -2.81 -10.83 -1.29
CA LYS A 36 -4.21 -11.26 -1.24
C LYS A 36 -4.86 -11.00 -2.61
N ILE A 37 -5.37 -12.06 -3.24
CA ILE A 37 -6.00 -12.02 -4.57
C ILE A 37 -7.41 -12.58 -4.42
N GLN A 38 -8.44 -11.79 -4.81
CA GLN A 38 -9.85 -12.17 -4.63
C GLN A 38 -10.12 -12.73 -3.22
N ASP A 39 -9.63 -12.00 -2.22
CA ASP A 39 -9.74 -12.34 -0.81
C ASP A 39 -9.03 -13.63 -0.34
N LYS A 40 -8.18 -14.24 -1.17
CA LYS A 40 -7.36 -15.39 -0.80
C LYS A 40 -5.88 -15.04 -0.76
N PHE A 41 -5.20 -15.47 0.29
CA PHE A 41 -3.74 -15.39 0.34
C PHE A 41 -3.10 -16.43 -0.58
N ILE A 42 -1.91 -16.13 -1.09
CA ILE A 42 -1.15 -17.10 -1.86
C ILE A 42 -0.46 -18.07 -0.90
N THR A 43 -0.74 -19.36 -1.02
CA THR A 43 -0.16 -20.42 -0.17
C THR A 43 0.65 -21.46 -0.97
N SER A 44 0.51 -21.46 -2.30
CA SER A 44 1.13 -22.44 -3.21
C SER A 44 2.19 -21.80 -4.11
N GLU A 45 3.39 -22.37 -4.13
CA GLU A 45 4.49 -21.92 -4.98
C GLU A 45 4.16 -22.12 -6.47
N LYS A 46 3.61 -23.29 -6.82
CA LYS A 46 3.07 -23.54 -8.18
C LYS A 46 2.00 -22.51 -8.56
N GLY A 47 1.10 -22.19 -7.62
CA GLY A 47 0.10 -21.14 -7.84
C GLY A 47 0.72 -19.76 -8.10
N PHE A 48 1.82 -19.44 -7.42
CA PHE A 48 2.57 -18.21 -7.65
C PHE A 48 3.30 -18.20 -9.00
N GLU A 49 3.88 -19.32 -9.43
CA GLU A 49 4.48 -19.45 -10.77
C GLU A 49 3.46 -19.21 -11.88
N GLU A 50 2.28 -19.81 -11.78
CA GLU A 50 1.18 -19.57 -12.73
C GLU A 50 0.68 -18.12 -12.69
N LEU A 51 0.69 -17.50 -11.50
CA LEU A 51 0.33 -16.09 -11.36
C LEU A 51 1.34 -15.17 -12.03
N LYS A 52 2.64 -15.45 -11.94
CA LYS A 52 3.71 -14.71 -12.62
C LYS A 52 3.56 -14.74 -14.14
N LYS A 53 3.16 -15.90 -14.70
CA LYS A 53 2.86 -16.03 -16.15
C LYS A 53 1.70 -15.14 -16.58
N ARG A 54 0.66 -15.02 -15.76
CA ARG A 54 -0.54 -14.19 -16.06
C ARG A 54 -0.33 -12.70 -15.79
N GLN A 55 0.46 -12.34 -14.78
CA GLN A 55 0.60 -10.98 -14.29
C GLN A 55 2.07 -10.67 -13.99
N SER A 56 2.74 -10.04 -14.96
CA SER A 56 4.18 -9.76 -14.92
C SER A 56 4.64 -8.95 -13.71
N LYS A 57 3.75 -8.17 -13.07
CA LYS A 57 4.06 -7.44 -11.83
C LYS A 57 4.59 -8.33 -10.70
N TYR A 58 4.23 -9.62 -10.68
CA TYR A 58 4.70 -10.54 -9.65
C TYR A 58 6.13 -11.03 -9.90
N ASN A 59 6.69 -10.81 -11.10
CA ASN A 59 8.07 -11.16 -11.42
C ASN A 59 9.11 -10.36 -10.61
N HIS A 60 8.72 -9.25 -9.98
CA HIS A 60 9.57 -8.45 -9.12
C HIS A 60 9.78 -9.03 -7.72
N PHE A 61 9.20 -10.18 -7.41
CA PHE A 61 9.25 -10.79 -6.09
C PHE A 61 9.79 -12.22 -6.14
N PHE A 62 10.41 -12.66 -5.06
CA PHE A 62 10.76 -14.07 -4.83
C PHE A 62 10.13 -14.53 -3.51
N ILE A 63 9.88 -15.83 -3.41
CA ILE A 63 9.34 -16.44 -2.19
C ILE A 63 10.46 -16.47 -1.15
N SER A 64 10.23 -15.84 -0.01
CA SER A 64 11.21 -15.73 1.08
C SER A 64 10.91 -16.66 2.26
N GLY A 65 9.76 -17.34 2.22
CA GLY A 65 9.36 -18.31 3.24
C GLY A 65 7.85 -18.49 3.29
N LYS A 66 7.38 -19.06 4.40
CA LYS A 66 5.96 -19.21 4.74
C LYS A 66 5.75 -18.81 6.18
N ASP A 67 4.59 -18.24 6.50
CA ASP A 67 4.19 -18.04 7.90
C ASP A 67 3.60 -19.32 8.51
N LYS A 68 3.17 -19.25 9.78
CA LYS A 68 2.61 -20.38 10.53
C LYS A 68 1.31 -20.91 9.94
N GLN A 69 0.61 -20.12 9.12
CA GLN A 69 -0.63 -20.46 8.45
C GLN A 69 -0.38 -20.98 7.03
N GLY A 70 0.88 -21.11 6.61
CA GLY A 70 1.26 -21.56 5.27
C GLY A 70 1.13 -20.49 4.19
N ILE A 71 0.92 -19.23 4.56
CA ILE A 71 0.88 -18.11 3.60
C ILE A 71 2.30 -17.85 3.12
N LEU A 72 2.47 -17.74 1.80
CA LEU A 72 3.75 -17.39 1.21
C LEU A 72 4.14 -15.97 1.59
N LEU A 73 5.37 -15.83 2.06
CA LEU A 73 6.04 -14.57 2.27
C LEU A 73 6.90 -14.27 1.04
N PHE A 74 6.93 -13.00 0.65
CA PHE A 74 7.65 -12.53 -0.52
C PHE A 74 8.60 -11.39 -0.16
N THR A 75 9.76 -11.39 -0.81
CA THR A 75 10.72 -10.28 -0.78
C THR A 75 10.84 -9.66 -2.17
N CYS A 76 10.95 -8.33 -2.23
CA CYS A 76 11.19 -7.61 -3.47
C CYS A 76 12.63 -7.84 -3.97
N LYS A 77 12.79 -8.22 -5.24
CA LYS A 77 14.10 -8.42 -5.89
C LYS A 77 14.95 -7.14 -5.96
N SER A 78 14.31 -5.98 -5.89
CA SER A 78 14.99 -4.68 -5.88
C SER A 78 15.57 -4.30 -4.51
N LEU A 79 15.29 -5.08 -3.45
CA LEU A 79 15.93 -4.89 -2.15
C LEU A 79 17.44 -5.20 -2.24
N GLY A 80 18.27 -4.24 -1.86
CA GLY A 80 19.71 -4.35 -1.79
C GLY A 80 20.17 -5.01 -0.50
N LYS A 81 21.45 -5.43 -0.48
CA LYS A 81 22.09 -6.00 0.72
C LYS A 81 22.24 -4.97 1.84
N ASP A 82 22.29 -3.69 1.47
CA ASP A 82 22.28 -2.51 2.35
C ASP A 82 20.88 -2.18 2.91
N ASN A 83 19.89 -3.04 2.66
CA ASN A 83 18.49 -2.84 3.03
C ASN A 83 17.79 -1.66 2.30
N SER A 84 18.39 -1.13 1.24
CA SER A 84 17.81 -0.04 0.44
C SER A 84 17.22 -0.53 -0.89
N CYS A 85 16.43 0.32 -1.56
CA CYS A 85 15.81 -0.04 -2.84
C CYS A 85 16.74 0.33 -4.01
N LYS A 86 17.31 -0.66 -4.69
CA LYS A 86 18.21 -0.49 -5.85
C LYS A 86 17.53 0.17 -7.07
N SER A 87 16.21 0.05 -7.17
CA SER A 87 15.43 0.55 -8.30
C SER A 87 14.45 1.64 -7.85
N TYR A 88 14.83 2.49 -6.89
CA TYR A 88 13.90 3.43 -6.28
C TYR A 88 13.24 4.41 -7.27
N ILE A 89 13.99 4.87 -8.28
CA ILE A 89 13.48 5.79 -9.30
C ILE A 89 12.45 5.06 -10.19
N LEU A 90 12.80 3.86 -10.65
CA LEU A 90 12.00 3.03 -11.55
C LEU A 90 11.04 2.08 -10.82
N ARG A 91 10.87 2.24 -9.50
CA ARG A 91 10.05 1.35 -8.69
C ARG A 91 8.61 1.32 -9.19
N SER A 92 7.97 0.17 -9.03
CA SER A 92 6.62 -0.06 -9.54
C SER A 92 5.60 0.94 -8.99
N LEU A 93 4.49 1.09 -9.71
CA LEU A 93 3.36 1.90 -9.26
C LEU A 93 2.86 1.48 -7.87
N TYR A 94 2.87 0.18 -7.56
CA TYR A 94 2.48 -0.34 -6.25
C TYR A 94 3.35 0.21 -5.13
N CYS A 95 4.67 0.31 -5.34
CA CYS A 95 5.55 0.97 -4.39
C CYS A 95 5.26 2.48 -4.29
N ARG A 96 4.91 3.15 -5.40
CA ARG A 96 4.60 4.60 -5.45
C ARG A 96 3.34 4.97 -4.68
N ILE A 97 2.33 4.12 -4.74
CA ILE A 97 1.05 4.32 -4.05
C ILE A 97 0.99 3.67 -2.67
N TYR A 98 1.99 2.86 -2.29
CA TYR A 98 2.07 2.27 -0.95
C TYR A 98 2.39 3.34 0.12
N PRO A 99 1.80 3.26 1.32
CA PRO A 99 0.71 2.36 1.71
C PRO A 99 -0.63 2.83 1.15
N LYS A 100 -1.52 1.88 0.84
CA LYS A 100 -2.90 2.14 0.38
C LYS A 100 -3.88 1.54 1.40
N ILE A 101 -4.02 2.21 2.54
CA ILE A 101 -4.92 1.83 3.62
C ILE A 101 -6.30 2.45 3.37
N LYS A 102 -7.37 1.72 3.70
CA LYS A 102 -8.75 2.23 3.60
C LYS A 102 -9.01 3.28 4.67
N THR A 103 -9.73 4.34 4.32
CA THR A 103 -10.05 5.48 5.20
C THR A 103 -10.72 5.06 6.51
N ASN A 104 -11.58 4.05 6.50
CA ASN A 104 -12.24 3.54 7.70
C ASN A 104 -11.28 2.84 8.67
N LEU A 105 -10.20 2.21 8.17
CA LEU A 105 -9.17 1.60 9.00
C LEU A 105 -8.29 2.67 9.66
N ILE A 106 -7.94 3.73 8.91
CA ILE A 106 -7.25 4.89 9.47
C ILE A 106 -8.10 5.55 10.57
N ALA A 107 -9.40 5.71 10.33
CA ALA A 107 -10.32 6.25 11.33
C ALA A 107 -10.40 5.38 12.61
N ALA A 108 -10.22 4.06 12.46
CA ALA A 108 -10.18 3.10 13.57
C ALA A 108 -8.79 3.01 14.25
N GLY A 109 -7.85 3.89 13.92
CA GLY A 109 -6.52 3.94 14.54
C GLY A 109 -5.47 3.03 13.88
N MET A 110 -5.73 2.48 12.69
CA MET A 110 -4.71 1.71 11.96
C MET A 110 -3.58 2.63 11.51
N GLU A 111 -2.35 2.26 11.86
CA GLU A 111 -1.14 2.96 11.46
C GLU A 111 -0.38 2.21 10.37
N THR A 112 0.64 2.88 9.83
CA THR A 112 1.61 2.23 8.94
C THR A 112 2.58 1.39 9.75
N ILE A 113 3.23 0.42 9.11
CA ILE A 113 4.28 -0.38 9.76
C ILE A 113 5.39 0.47 10.37
N ASP A 114 6.03 -0.06 11.40
CA ASP A 114 7.15 0.58 12.08
C ASP A 114 8.28 0.95 11.12
N GLY A 115 8.81 2.15 11.30
CA GLY A 115 9.87 2.71 10.47
C GLY A 115 9.40 3.16 9.07
N CYS A 116 8.11 3.08 8.75
CA CYS A 116 7.56 3.71 7.55
C CYS A 116 7.75 5.24 7.61
N GLY A 117 7.98 5.86 6.45
CA GLY A 117 8.03 7.33 6.33
C GLY A 117 6.76 7.96 5.80
N PHE A 118 5.79 7.13 5.40
CA PHE A 118 4.44 7.58 5.08
C PHE A 118 3.58 7.51 6.33
N TYR A 119 2.62 8.43 6.42
CA TYR A 119 1.59 8.47 7.45
C TYR A 119 0.30 9.03 6.84
N TYR A 120 -0.79 8.96 7.60
CA TYR A 120 -2.07 9.55 7.21
C TYR A 120 -2.40 10.71 8.14
N LYS A 121 -2.87 11.82 7.56
CA LYS A 121 -3.36 12.98 8.32
C LYS A 121 -4.77 13.34 7.89
N SER A 122 -5.53 13.96 8.78
CA SER A 122 -6.83 14.54 8.44
C SER A 122 -6.68 15.52 7.28
N SER A 123 -7.61 15.48 6.33
CA SER A 123 -7.72 16.47 5.26
C SER A 123 -8.44 17.74 5.70
N ILE A 124 -9.10 17.69 6.86
CA ILE A 124 -9.85 18.78 7.46
C ILE A 124 -9.01 19.33 8.60
N GLU A 125 -8.73 20.63 8.56
CA GLU A 125 -8.01 21.33 9.62
C GLU A 125 -8.89 21.39 10.88
N PHE A 126 -8.29 21.27 12.07
CA PHE A 126 -9.04 21.27 13.34
C PHE A 126 -9.97 22.48 13.49
N LYS A 127 -9.53 23.66 13.02
CA LYS A 127 -10.33 24.89 13.01
C LYS A 127 -11.66 24.78 12.26
N GLU A 128 -11.76 23.88 11.29
CA GLU A 128 -12.98 23.65 10.51
C GLU A 128 -13.98 22.74 11.25
N PHE A 129 -13.53 22.01 12.28
CA PHE A 129 -14.40 21.20 13.15
C PHE A 129 -15.08 22.02 14.26
N LEU A 130 -14.58 23.23 14.56
CA LEU A 130 -15.09 24.09 15.64
C LEU A 130 -16.19 25.05 15.17
N LYS A 131 -16.58 25.01 13.89
CA LYS A 131 -17.67 25.81 13.32
C LYS A 131 -18.94 24.98 13.24
#